data_AF-A0A7K1KM73-F1
#
_entry.id   AF-A0A7K1KM73-F1
#
_cell.length_a   1.000
_cell.length_b   1.000
_cell.length_c   1.000
_cell.angle_alpha   90.00
_cell.angle_beta   90.00
_cell.angle_gamma   90.00
#
_symmetry.space_group_name_H-M   'P 1'
#
loop_
_entity.id
_entity.type
_entity.pdbx_description
1 polymer ?
#
loop_
_entity_poly.entity_id
_entity_poly.type
_entity_poly.pdbx_seq_one_letter_code
_entity_poly.pdbx_strand_id
1 'polypeptide(L)'
;MKKNEKRLRVRMSHQGRLAWNFLLQKGFYLVGQAGMTVREFLAAALGYDDRTIEEQVRTIFLNSSPMDDIDSAHVRDGDRVALGGAMPGLIGICMGRDNPYKGFRSDISVRADETVADNSEPIGVFVKIFSTLAVDTGEAVLARGIILDAADLAEFLSRQQAHLLPLDGQSVEYQLAEARTMTGRVVVSVEFVG
;
A
#
# COMPACT_ATOMS: atom_id res chain seq x y z
N MET A 1 5.57 -15.53 -5.92
CA MET A 1 5.84 -15.36 -4.46
C MET A 1 5.47 -16.63 -3.68
N LYS A 2 6.31 -17.17 -2.76
CA LYS A 2 6.14 -18.52 -2.17
C LYS A 2 5.29 -18.54 -0.88
N LYS A 3 4.58 -19.67 -0.68
CA LYS A 3 3.58 -20.06 0.34
C LYS A 3 3.98 -20.00 1.83
N ASN A 4 5.05 -19.30 2.22
CA ASN A 4 5.64 -19.36 3.58
C ASN A 4 5.94 -17.97 4.17
N GLU A 5 5.17 -16.94 3.82
CA GLU A 5 5.32 -15.61 4.40
C GLU A 5 4.91 -15.63 5.88
N LYS A 6 5.86 -15.32 6.77
CA LYS A 6 5.59 -15.20 8.19
C LYS A 6 4.61 -14.05 8.42
N ARG A 7 3.61 -14.27 9.27
CA ARG A 7 2.57 -13.28 9.59
C ARG A 7 2.74 -12.80 11.01
N LEU A 8 2.67 -11.49 11.21
CA LEU A 8 2.63 -10.84 12.52
C LEU A 8 1.30 -10.09 12.66
N ARG A 9 0.58 -10.31 13.75
CA ARG A 9 -0.56 -9.49 14.13
C ARG A 9 -0.13 -8.55 15.23
N VAL A 10 -0.52 -7.30 15.12
CA VAL A 10 -0.15 -6.24 16.07
C VAL A 10 -1.42 -5.55 16.53
N ARG A 11 -1.55 -5.35 17.84
CA ARG A 11 -2.62 -4.51 18.40
C ARG A 11 -2.02 -3.24 18.95
N MET A 12 -2.60 -2.09 18.61
CA MET A 12 -2.10 -0.78 19.02
C MET A 12 -3.23 0.13 19.49
N SER A 13 -2.91 1.12 20.31
CA SER A 13 -3.84 2.21 20.59
C SER A 13 -4.01 3.13 19.38
N HIS A 14 -5.17 3.77 19.24
CA HIS A 14 -5.44 4.74 18.15
C HIS A 14 -4.42 5.88 18.07
N GLN A 15 -3.74 6.20 19.18
CA GLN A 15 -2.67 7.21 19.21
C GLN A 15 -1.46 6.81 18.35
N GLY A 16 -1.19 5.52 18.20
CA GLY A 16 -0.10 4.99 17.37
C GLY A 16 -0.35 5.06 15.87
N ARG A 17 -1.58 5.38 15.41
CA ARG A 17 -1.95 5.33 13.98
C ARG A 17 -1.08 6.24 13.11
N LEU A 18 -0.75 7.43 13.60
CA LEU A 18 -0.04 8.44 12.82
C LEU A 18 1.38 8.00 12.47
N ALA A 19 2.00 7.16 13.30
CA ALA A 19 3.32 6.61 13.03
C ALA A 19 3.32 5.71 11.78
N TRP A 20 2.21 5.01 11.50
CA TRP A 20 2.10 4.15 10.33
C TRP A 20 2.02 4.91 9.01
N ASN A 21 1.55 6.16 9.02
CA ASN A 21 1.55 7.00 7.81
C ASN A 21 2.95 7.15 7.22
N PHE A 22 3.98 7.24 8.07
CA PHE A 22 5.37 7.30 7.61
C PHE A 22 5.79 6.00 6.90
N LEU A 23 5.36 4.83 7.40
CA LEU A 23 5.61 3.55 6.74
C LEU A 23 4.85 3.43 5.41
N LEU A 24 3.58 3.82 5.36
CA LEU A 24 2.77 3.82 4.14
C LEU A 24 3.37 4.74 3.06
N GLN A 25 4.00 5.85 3.47
CA GLN A 25 4.74 6.76 2.57
C GLN A 25 6.13 6.24 2.16
N LYS A 26 6.84 5.56 3.07
CA LYS A 26 8.12 4.88 2.75
C LYS A 26 7.89 3.82 1.68
N GLY A 27 6.77 3.11 1.81
CA GLY A 27 6.26 2.10 0.90
C GLY A 27 6.33 0.69 1.49
N PHE A 28 5.44 -0.16 1.01
CA PHE A 28 5.24 -1.53 1.45
C PHE A 28 4.91 -2.42 0.25
N TYR A 29 4.91 -3.73 0.43
CA TYR A 29 4.51 -4.65 -0.63
C TYR A 29 3.10 -5.17 -0.40
N LEU A 30 2.39 -5.42 -1.50
CA LEU A 30 1.14 -6.16 -1.52
C LEU A 30 1.23 -7.28 -2.54
N VAL A 31 0.40 -8.30 -2.33
CA VAL A 31 0.28 -9.43 -3.26
C VAL A 31 -0.91 -9.17 -4.17
N GLY A 32 -0.64 -9.12 -5.47
CA GLY A 32 -1.67 -9.13 -6.51
C GLY A 32 -1.68 -10.46 -7.26
N GLN A 33 -2.51 -10.53 -8.30
CA GLN A 33 -2.46 -11.60 -9.29
C GLN A 33 -1.97 -11.04 -10.63
N ALA A 34 -1.17 -11.82 -11.35
CA ALA A 34 -0.76 -11.48 -12.70
C ALA A 34 -2.01 -11.25 -13.58
N GLY A 35 -1.94 -10.24 -14.45
CA GLY A 35 -3.06 -9.91 -15.34
C GLY A 35 -4.19 -9.11 -14.67
N MET A 36 -4.07 -8.73 -13.39
CA MET A 36 -4.97 -7.72 -12.83
C MET A 36 -4.72 -6.36 -13.45
N THR A 37 -5.80 -5.65 -13.74
CA THR A 37 -5.77 -4.21 -13.99
C THR A 37 -5.35 -3.46 -12.72
N VAL A 38 -4.93 -2.20 -12.86
CA VAL A 38 -4.63 -1.35 -11.72
C VAL A 38 -5.88 -1.17 -10.85
N ARG A 39 -7.07 -1.00 -11.45
CA ARG A 39 -8.34 -0.94 -10.69
C ARG A 39 -8.57 -2.20 -9.86
N GLU A 40 -8.49 -3.37 -10.48
CA GLU A 40 -8.70 -4.65 -9.78
C GLU A 40 -7.68 -4.84 -8.65
N PHE A 41 -6.43 -4.43 -8.87
CA PHE A 41 -5.41 -4.45 -7.84
C PHE A 41 -5.75 -3.52 -6.66
N LEU A 42 -6.22 -2.28 -6.92
CA LEU A 42 -6.65 -1.37 -5.85
C LEU A 42 -7.83 -1.94 -5.04
N ALA A 43 -8.81 -2.54 -5.72
CA ALA A 43 -9.96 -3.15 -5.06
C ALA A 43 -9.58 -4.41 -4.27
N ALA A 44 -8.85 -5.34 -4.87
CA ALA A 44 -8.52 -6.62 -4.26
C ALA A 44 -7.44 -6.51 -3.18
N ALA A 45 -6.33 -5.81 -3.47
CA ALA A 45 -5.18 -5.77 -2.58
C ALA A 45 -5.34 -4.69 -1.50
N LEU A 46 -5.73 -3.46 -1.87
CA LEU A 46 -5.93 -2.37 -0.90
C LEU A 46 -7.32 -2.37 -0.25
N GLY A 47 -8.31 -3.05 -0.85
CA GLY A 47 -9.67 -3.07 -0.32
C GLY A 47 -10.44 -1.78 -0.56
N TYR A 48 -10.04 -0.98 -1.56
CA TYR A 48 -10.76 0.25 -1.90
C TYR A 48 -12.04 -0.10 -2.66
N ASP A 49 -13.14 0.57 -2.31
CA ASP A 49 -14.35 0.52 -3.10
C ASP A 49 -14.24 1.46 -4.31
N ASP A 50 -15.18 1.33 -5.25
CA ASP A 50 -15.22 2.18 -6.44
C ASP A 50 -15.28 3.66 -6.08
N ARG A 51 -15.94 4.00 -4.97
CA ARG A 51 -16.05 5.39 -4.53
C ARG A 51 -14.69 5.95 -4.10
N THR A 52 -13.92 5.22 -3.30
CA THR A 52 -12.57 5.61 -2.90
C THR A 52 -11.65 5.71 -4.12
N ILE A 53 -11.71 4.74 -5.03
CA ILE A 53 -10.91 4.75 -6.27
C ILE A 53 -11.27 5.98 -7.11
N GLU A 54 -12.56 6.31 -7.25
CA GLU A 54 -12.98 7.42 -8.11
C GLU A 54 -12.81 8.80 -7.48
N GLU A 55 -13.19 8.95 -6.21
CA GLU A 55 -13.33 10.25 -5.55
C GLU A 55 -12.08 10.65 -4.74
N GLN A 56 -11.34 9.66 -4.20
CA GLN A 56 -10.24 9.92 -3.27
C GLN A 56 -8.87 9.66 -3.89
N VAL A 57 -8.72 8.62 -4.72
CA VAL A 57 -7.46 8.36 -5.43
C VAL A 57 -7.35 9.26 -6.65
N ARG A 58 -6.73 10.44 -6.47
CA ARG A 58 -6.63 11.45 -7.53
C ARG A 58 -5.38 11.29 -8.39
N THR A 59 -4.31 10.76 -7.85
CA THR A 59 -3.06 10.63 -8.58
C THR A 59 -2.53 9.21 -8.44
N ILE A 60 -2.25 8.57 -9.57
CA ILE A 60 -1.68 7.22 -9.61
C ILE A 60 -0.44 7.29 -10.49
N PHE A 61 0.67 6.78 -9.98
CA PHE A 61 1.87 6.54 -10.77
C PHE A 61 2.16 5.05 -10.80
N LEU A 62 2.34 4.51 -12.01
CA LEU A 62 2.89 3.18 -12.23
C LEU A 62 4.31 3.34 -12.76
N ASN A 63 5.30 2.78 -12.07
CA ASN A 63 6.73 2.83 -12.43
C ASN A 63 7.23 4.26 -12.72
N SER A 64 6.80 5.23 -11.91
CA SER A 64 7.09 6.67 -12.01
C SER A 64 6.36 7.41 -13.15
N SER A 65 5.52 6.73 -13.94
CA SER A 65 4.71 7.37 -14.96
C SER A 65 3.28 7.60 -14.45
N PRO A 66 2.72 8.82 -14.60
CA PRO A 66 1.34 9.10 -14.21
C PRO A 66 0.38 8.31 -15.09
N MET A 67 -0.71 7.83 -14.48
CA MET A 67 -1.69 6.97 -15.11
C MET A 67 -3.09 7.53 -14.98
N ASP A 68 -3.76 7.70 -16.12
CA ASP A 68 -5.14 8.18 -16.18
C ASP A 68 -6.14 7.02 -16.37
N ASP A 69 -5.77 6.02 -17.15
CA ASP A 69 -6.59 4.84 -17.43
C ASP A 69 -6.10 3.64 -16.59
N ILE A 70 -6.81 3.38 -15.49
CA ILE A 70 -6.54 2.27 -14.57
C ILE A 70 -7.26 0.97 -14.95
N ASP A 71 -8.13 1.04 -15.95
CA ASP A 71 -8.96 -0.07 -16.43
C ASP A 71 -8.27 -0.85 -17.56
N SER A 72 -7.37 -0.20 -18.32
CA SER A 72 -6.60 -0.86 -19.38
C SER A 72 -5.15 -1.20 -18.98
N ALA A 73 -4.64 -0.61 -17.90
CA ALA A 73 -3.29 -0.84 -17.43
C ALA A 73 -3.22 -2.02 -16.46
N HIS A 74 -2.25 -2.91 -16.68
CA HIS A 74 -2.09 -4.14 -15.91
C HIS A 74 -0.86 -4.08 -15.00
N VAL A 75 -0.98 -4.56 -13.76
CA VAL A 75 0.14 -4.68 -12.83
C VAL A 75 0.96 -5.95 -13.09
N ARG A 76 2.28 -5.83 -12.94
CA ARG A 76 3.25 -6.91 -13.12
C ARG A 76 4.09 -7.13 -11.85
N ASP A 77 4.73 -8.29 -11.75
CA ASP A 77 5.64 -8.57 -10.65
C ASP A 77 6.80 -7.57 -10.62
N GLY A 78 7.04 -6.99 -9.44
CA GLY A 78 8.07 -5.97 -9.23
C GLY A 78 7.64 -4.53 -9.56
N ASP A 79 6.42 -4.32 -10.05
CA ASP A 79 5.93 -2.97 -10.33
C ASP A 79 5.85 -2.10 -9.07
N ARG A 80 5.96 -0.79 -9.30
CA ARG A 80 5.86 0.24 -8.26
C ARG A 80 4.66 1.13 -8.50
N VAL A 81 3.70 1.09 -7.58
CA VAL A 81 2.50 1.93 -7.59
C VAL A 81 2.61 2.99 -6.51
N ALA A 82 2.41 4.25 -6.88
CA ALA A 82 2.29 5.35 -5.92
C ALA A 82 0.91 6.00 -6.05
N LEU A 83 0.23 6.13 -4.91
CA LEU A 83 -1.13 6.66 -4.79
C LEU A 83 -1.10 7.98 -4.05
N GLY A 84 -1.77 8.98 -4.59
CA GLY A 84 -1.98 10.28 -3.98
C GLY A 84 -3.45 10.66 -3.95
N GLY A 85 -3.87 11.29 -2.87
CA GLY A 85 -5.16 11.96 -2.76
C GLY A 85 -5.16 13.32 -3.45
N ALA A 86 -6.22 14.09 -3.22
CA ALA A 86 -6.29 15.48 -3.68
C ALA A 86 -5.16 16.30 -3.05
N MET A 87 -4.14 16.63 -3.84
CA MET A 87 -3.08 17.55 -3.42
C MET A 87 -3.49 18.99 -3.75
N PRO A 88 -3.52 19.93 -2.78
CA PRO A 88 -3.71 21.34 -3.09
C PRO A 88 -2.49 21.90 -3.83
N GLY A 89 -2.73 22.78 -4.82
CA GLY A 89 -1.69 23.49 -5.57
C GLY A 89 -1.47 23.00 -7.01
N LEU A 90 -0.64 23.73 -7.77
CA LEU A 90 -0.44 23.56 -9.22
C LEU A 90 0.02 22.15 -9.60
N ILE A 91 0.86 21.52 -8.76
CA ILE A 91 1.33 20.14 -8.98
C ILE A 91 0.18 19.14 -8.88
N GLY A 92 -0.72 19.29 -7.90
CA GLY A 92 -1.88 18.42 -7.74
C GLY A 92 -2.92 18.61 -8.84
N ILE A 93 -3.11 19.84 -9.33
CA ILE A 93 -3.93 20.13 -10.51
C ILE A 93 -3.32 19.42 -11.72
N CYS A 94 -2.04 19.64 -12.02
CA CYS A 94 -1.41 19.03 -13.19
C CYS A 94 -1.35 17.49 -13.10
N MET A 95 -1.14 16.91 -11.91
CA MET A 95 -0.95 15.47 -11.67
C MET A 95 -2.22 14.67 -11.38
N GLY A 96 -3.33 15.31 -11.07
CA GLY A 96 -4.60 14.65 -10.82
C GLY A 96 -5.25 14.08 -12.09
N ARG A 97 -5.87 12.91 -11.94
CA ARG A 97 -6.76 12.28 -12.91
C ARG A 97 -7.92 13.22 -13.23
N ASP A 98 -8.30 13.29 -14.50
CA ASP A 98 -9.42 14.10 -15.02
C ASP A 98 -9.31 15.63 -14.94
N ASN A 99 -8.18 16.19 -15.37
CA ASN A 99 -8.02 17.64 -15.50
C ASN A 99 -7.97 18.14 -16.97
N PRO A 100 -8.57 19.29 -17.35
CA PRO A 100 -8.45 19.92 -18.68
C PRO A 100 -7.05 20.16 -19.26
N TYR A 101 -5.97 20.03 -18.48
CA TYR A 101 -4.57 20.18 -18.94
C TYR A 101 -3.89 18.87 -19.38
N LYS A 102 -4.67 17.79 -19.61
CA LYS A 102 -4.22 16.47 -20.12
C LYS A 102 -3.26 16.53 -21.33
N GLY A 103 -3.37 17.56 -22.17
CA GLY A 103 -2.57 17.72 -23.39
C GLY A 103 -1.06 17.94 -23.20
N PHE A 104 -0.58 18.20 -21.98
CA PHE A 104 0.85 18.42 -21.71
C PHE A 104 1.64 17.13 -21.39
N ARG A 105 1.02 15.94 -21.44
CA ARG A 105 1.62 14.67 -20.99
C ARG A 105 1.64 13.55 -22.01
N SER A 106 1.24 13.84 -23.25
CA SER A 106 1.11 12.86 -24.33
C SER A 106 2.40 12.07 -24.66
N ASP A 107 3.57 12.53 -24.19
CA ASP A 107 4.86 11.88 -24.42
C ASP A 107 5.31 10.88 -23.33
N ILE A 108 4.62 10.79 -22.17
CA ILE A 108 5.11 10.03 -21.00
C ILE A 108 4.10 8.98 -20.47
N SER A 109 2.86 8.97 -20.97
CA SER A 109 1.87 7.98 -20.58
C SER A 109 2.28 6.58 -21.03
N VAL A 110 2.29 5.61 -20.11
CA VAL A 110 2.48 4.19 -20.45
C VAL A 110 1.41 3.78 -21.45
N ARG A 111 1.82 3.38 -22.65
CA ARG A 111 0.92 2.79 -23.65
C ARG A 111 0.66 1.34 -23.27
N ALA A 112 -0.59 0.92 -23.38
CA ALA A 112 -1.02 -0.45 -23.14
C ALA A 112 -0.14 -1.41 -23.94
N ASP A 113 0.46 -2.39 -23.27
CA ASP A 113 1.23 -3.45 -23.92
C ASP A 113 0.43 -4.75 -23.90
N GLU A 114 0.20 -5.29 -25.09
CA GLU A 114 -0.44 -6.56 -25.39
C GLU A 114 0.48 -7.72 -25.01
N THR A 115 0.53 -8.10 -23.73
CA THR A 115 0.97 -9.45 -23.35
C THR A 115 0.28 -9.88 -22.07
N VAL A 116 -0.81 -10.62 -22.23
CA VAL A 116 -1.54 -11.28 -21.14
C VAL A 116 -0.71 -12.47 -20.69
N ALA A 117 0.07 -12.30 -19.61
CA ALA A 117 0.71 -13.41 -18.91
C ALA A 117 -0.33 -14.14 -18.05
N ASP A 118 -0.12 -15.45 -17.85
CA ASP A 118 -1.05 -16.38 -17.23
C ASP A 118 -1.65 -15.88 -15.89
N ASN A 119 -2.98 -15.76 -15.83
CA ASN A 119 -3.76 -14.97 -14.85
C ASN A 119 -3.78 -15.52 -13.39
N SER A 120 -2.88 -16.43 -13.03
CA SER A 120 -2.96 -17.14 -11.74
C SER A 120 -1.70 -17.05 -10.88
N GLU A 121 -0.60 -16.44 -11.37
CA GLU A 121 0.61 -16.32 -10.57
C GLU A 121 0.55 -15.15 -9.59
N PRO A 122 0.91 -15.35 -8.30
CA PRO A 122 0.96 -14.28 -7.32
C PRO A 122 2.17 -13.37 -7.58
N ILE A 123 1.88 -12.10 -7.84
CA ILE A 123 2.85 -11.04 -8.09
C ILE A 123 3.03 -10.15 -6.85
N GLY A 124 4.24 -9.66 -6.63
CA GLY A 124 4.57 -8.69 -5.59
C GLY A 124 4.66 -7.29 -6.17
N VAL A 125 3.75 -6.41 -5.75
CA VAL A 125 3.72 -5.01 -6.18
C VAL A 125 4.12 -4.14 -4.99
N PHE A 126 5.04 -3.21 -5.23
CA PHE A 126 5.46 -2.24 -4.22
C PHE A 126 4.56 -1.01 -4.28
N VAL A 127 3.94 -0.65 -3.16
CA VAL A 127 2.93 0.40 -3.07
C VAL A 127 3.39 1.51 -2.12
N LYS A 128 3.12 2.76 -2.49
CA LYS A 128 3.23 3.93 -1.63
C LYS A 128 1.92 4.67 -1.57
N ILE A 129 1.51 5.11 -0.38
CA ILE A 129 0.33 5.95 -0.19
C ILE A 129 0.78 7.29 0.40
N PHE A 130 0.46 8.37 -0.30
CA PHE A 130 0.82 9.74 0.08
C PHE A 130 -0.39 10.54 0.53
N SER A 131 -0.13 11.74 1.05
CA SER A 131 -1.13 12.77 1.37
C SER A 131 -2.20 12.30 2.38
N THR A 132 -3.38 12.92 2.34
CA THR A 132 -4.52 12.58 3.20
C THR A 132 -5.03 11.16 2.96
N LEU A 133 -4.82 10.61 1.75
CA LEU A 133 -5.22 9.24 1.42
C LEU A 133 -4.61 8.21 2.40
N ALA A 134 -3.35 8.38 2.82
CA ALA A 134 -2.73 7.51 3.80
C ALA A 134 -3.40 7.59 5.18
N VAL A 135 -3.91 8.77 5.55
CA VAL A 135 -4.64 8.99 6.81
C VAL A 135 -6.03 8.36 6.74
N ASP A 136 -6.72 8.54 5.60
CA ASP A 136 -8.12 8.16 5.43
C ASP A 136 -8.30 6.65 5.24
N THR A 137 -7.36 6.00 4.54
CA THR A 137 -7.47 4.57 4.20
C THR A 137 -6.46 3.69 4.93
N GLY A 138 -5.48 4.27 5.61
CA GLY A 138 -4.35 3.55 6.19
C GLY A 138 -4.76 2.46 7.17
N GLU A 139 -5.73 2.72 8.04
CA GLU A 139 -6.22 1.73 9.02
C GLU A 139 -6.83 0.51 8.32
N ALA A 140 -7.65 0.71 7.30
CA ALA A 140 -8.26 -0.37 6.53
C ALA A 140 -7.20 -1.21 5.78
N VAL A 141 -6.22 -0.55 5.17
CA VAL A 141 -5.10 -1.22 4.48
C VAL A 141 -4.26 -2.04 5.47
N LEU A 142 -3.95 -1.47 6.63
CA LEU A 142 -3.17 -2.14 7.68
C LEU A 142 -3.92 -3.33 8.30
N ALA A 143 -5.24 -3.25 8.45
CA ALA A 143 -6.04 -4.35 8.97
C ALA A 143 -6.04 -5.57 8.03
N ARG A 144 -6.01 -5.35 6.70
CA ARG A 144 -5.91 -6.43 5.69
C ARG A 144 -4.53 -7.08 5.68
N GLY A 145 -3.52 -6.29 5.99
CA GLY A 145 -2.14 -6.71 6.12
C GLY A 145 -1.27 -6.23 4.96
N ILE A 146 -0.09 -5.74 5.32
CA ILE A 146 0.92 -5.23 4.39
C ILE A 146 2.21 -6.02 4.56
N ILE A 147 3.03 -6.10 3.51
CA ILE A 147 4.32 -6.77 3.58
C ILE A 147 5.44 -5.74 3.78
N LEU A 148 6.22 -5.93 4.85
CA LEU A 148 7.39 -5.13 5.18
C LEU A 148 8.63 -5.98 5.34
N ASP A 149 9.80 -5.33 5.32
CA ASP A 149 11.03 -5.97 5.77
C ASP A 149 10.97 -6.18 7.29
N ALA A 150 11.37 -7.36 7.75
CA ALA A 150 11.32 -7.73 9.16
C ALA A 150 12.15 -6.80 10.04
N ALA A 151 13.31 -6.34 9.57
CA ALA A 151 14.18 -5.45 10.34
C ALA A 151 13.56 -4.06 10.47
N ASP A 152 13.03 -3.52 9.37
CA ASP A 152 12.29 -2.24 9.36
C ASP A 152 11.08 -2.29 10.31
N LEU A 153 10.32 -3.40 10.27
CA LEU A 153 9.15 -3.60 11.13
C LEU A 153 9.54 -3.71 12.61
N ALA A 154 10.55 -4.50 12.94
CA ALA A 154 11.00 -4.68 14.33
C ALA A 154 11.55 -3.37 14.93
N GLU A 155 12.28 -2.58 14.14
CA GLU A 155 12.74 -1.26 14.55
C GLU A 155 11.55 -0.31 14.79
N PHE A 156 10.61 -0.28 13.85
CA PHE A 156 9.41 0.55 13.97
C PHE A 156 8.59 0.21 15.22
N LEU A 157 8.29 -1.06 15.45
CA LEU A 157 7.53 -1.51 16.63
C LEU A 157 8.27 -1.19 17.93
N SER A 158 9.61 -1.33 17.95
CA SER A 158 10.41 -0.97 19.12
C SER A 158 10.31 0.53 19.44
N ARG A 159 10.28 1.40 18.41
CA ARG A 159 10.10 2.85 18.58
C ARG A 159 8.68 3.21 19.03
N GLN A 160 7.68 2.42 18.63
CA GLN A 160 6.27 2.64 18.94
C GLN A 160 5.75 1.79 20.11
N GLN A 161 6.65 1.21 20.92
CA GLN A 161 6.28 0.25 21.97
C GLN A 161 5.27 0.81 22.99
N ALA A 162 5.28 2.12 23.23
CA ALA A 162 4.35 2.79 24.15
C ALA A 162 2.88 2.71 23.70
N HIS A 163 2.65 2.44 22.41
CA HIS A 163 1.32 2.32 21.82
C HIS A 163 0.92 0.87 21.55
N LEU A 164 1.82 -0.10 21.75
CA LEU A 164 1.51 -1.52 21.59
C LEU A 164 0.65 -2.02 22.73
N LEU A 165 -0.28 -2.92 22.40
CA LEU A 165 -1.19 -3.54 23.35
C LEU A 165 -0.99 -5.06 23.36
N PRO A 166 -1.29 -5.74 24.48
CA PRO A 166 -1.32 -7.19 24.53
C PRO A 166 -2.31 -7.77 23.50
N LEU A 167 -1.90 -8.86 22.85
CA LEU A 167 -2.69 -9.58 21.84
C LEU A 167 -2.59 -11.07 22.12
N ASP A 168 -3.71 -11.80 22.00
CA ASP A 168 -3.78 -13.26 22.19
C ASP A 168 -3.18 -13.77 23.52
N GLY A 169 -3.26 -12.96 24.58
CA GLY A 169 -2.70 -13.29 25.89
C GLY A 169 -1.17 -13.11 26.00
N GLN A 170 -0.52 -12.59 24.96
CA GLN A 170 0.92 -12.31 24.94
C GLN A 170 1.22 -10.85 25.31
N SER A 171 2.28 -10.66 26.11
CA SER A 171 2.74 -9.32 26.49
C SER A 171 3.38 -8.58 25.31
N VAL A 172 3.51 -7.27 25.43
CA VAL A 172 4.16 -6.43 24.42
C VAL A 172 5.63 -6.83 24.24
N GLU A 173 6.32 -7.19 25.32
CA GLU A 173 7.72 -7.62 25.28
C GLU A 173 7.89 -8.91 24.49
N TYR A 174 6.98 -9.86 24.63
CA TYR A 174 6.98 -11.09 23.84
C TYR A 174 6.79 -10.79 22.35
N GLN A 175 5.80 -9.96 22.00
CA GLN A 175 5.53 -9.58 20.61
C GLN A 175 6.74 -8.86 19.97
N LEU A 176 7.41 -7.97 20.70
CA LEU A 176 8.63 -7.30 20.24
C LEU A 176 9.80 -8.28 20.08
N ALA A 177 9.95 -9.23 21.00
CA ALA A 177 10.96 -10.27 20.89
C ALA A 177 10.71 -11.15 19.67
N GLU A 178 9.47 -11.57 19.44
CA GLU A 178 9.07 -12.34 18.26
C GLU A 178 9.39 -11.57 16.98
N ALA A 179 8.95 -10.31 16.86
CA ALA A 179 9.22 -9.47 15.70
C ALA A 179 10.72 -9.36 15.36
N ARG A 180 11.59 -9.28 16.39
CA ARG A 180 13.05 -9.22 16.22
C ARG A 180 13.68 -10.53 15.74
N THR A 181 13.01 -11.67 15.94
CA THR A 181 13.47 -12.97 15.42
C THR A 181 13.04 -13.22 13.98
N MET A 182 12.13 -12.40 13.44
CA MET A 182 11.68 -12.52 12.06
C MET A 182 12.77 -12.04 11.11
N THR A 183 12.82 -12.63 9.92
CA THR A 183 13.79 -12.30 8.87
C THR A 183 13.11 -12.31 7.51
N GLY A 184 13.60 -11.49 6.58
CA GLY A 184 13.03 -11.36 5.24
C GLY A 184 11.73 -10.55 5.25
N ARG A 185 10.81 -10.93 4.36
CA ARG A 185 9.51 -10.26 4.22
C ARG A 185 8.48 -10.85 5.18
N VAL A 186 7.77 -9.96 5.88
CA VAL A 186 6.75 -10.30 6.87
C VAL A 186 5.45 -9.61 6.50
N VAL A 187 4.35 -10.38 6.51
CA VAL A 187 3.00 -9.81 6.43
C VAL A 187 2.64 -9.33 7.83
N VAL A 188 2.45 -8.02 7.99
CA VAL A 188 1.96 -7.44 9.23
C VAL A 188 0.53 -6.95 9.06
N SER A 189 -0.34 -7.31 10.00
CA SER A 189 -1.69 -6.73 10.11
C SER A 189 -1.84 -6.03 11.46
N VAL A 190 -2.51 -4.88 11.46
CA VAL A 190 -2.61 -4.01 12.63
C VAL A 190 -4.07 -3.77 12.98
N GLU A 191 -4.41 -3.99 14.24
CA GLU A 191 -5.70 -3.64 14.82
C GLU A 191 -5.51 -2.43 15.75
N PHE A 192 -6.21 -1.34 15.46
CA PHE A 192 -6.24 -0.17 16.35
C PHE A 192 -7.43 -0.29 17.31
N VAL A 193 -7.18 -0.04 18.60
CA VAL A 193 -8.17 -0.12 19.67
C VAL A 193 -8.14 1.18 20.47
N GLY A 194 -9.32 1.71 20.83
CA GLY A 194 -9.46 2.88 21.70
C GLY A 194 -10.46 3.90 21.21
#